data_AF-A0A848UE18-F1
#
_entry.id   AF-A0A848UE18-F1
#
_cell.length_a   1.000
_cell.length_b   1.000
_cell.length_c   1.000
_cell.angle_alpha   90.00
_cell.angle_beta   90.00
_cell.angle_gamma   90.00
#
_symmetry.space_group_name_H-M   'P 1'
#
loop_
_entity.id
_entity.type
_entity.pdbx_description
1 polymer ?
#
loop_
_entity_poly.entity_id
_entity_poly.type
_entity_poly.pdbx_seq_one_letter_code
_entity_poly.pdbx_strand_id
1 'polypeptide(L)'
;MLTNLLQEHVYLAGIAIEQAVEAGGDLEAPAVQAAVARLDANSVALADVVGSVAGPENGEAFLGLWRQHIGFFVDYTLGQATDDQAAVDQALTDLAGYQQAAGAFFEEITGGEIPADALIASLDVHVSTLTATIDALVAGDTAVFTNLRAAAQHMPMSALALSTGIVAATS
;
A
#
# COMPACT_ATOMS: atom_id res chain seq x y z
N MET A 1 9.47 -9.30 11.86
CA MET A 1 9.83 -9.19 10.42
C MET A 1 8.75 -8.43 9.66
N LEU A 2 7.52 -8.94 9.58
CA LEU A 2 6.40 -8.30 8.87
C LEU A 2 6.12 -6.84 9.28
N THR A 3 6.09 -6.53 10.58
CA THR A 3 5.89 -5.16 11.09
C THR A 3 6.92 -4.15 10.57
N ASN A 4 8.17 -4.57 10.38
CA ASN A 4 9.22 -3.68 9.87
C ASN A 4 9.05 -3.47 8.36
N LEU A 5 8.77 -4.53 7.61
CA LEU A 5 8.54 -4.45 6.17
C LEU A 5 7.33 -3.58 5.83
N LEU A 6 6.20 -3.73 6.52
CA LEU A 6 5.01 -2.91 6.27
C LEU A 6 5.22 -1.42 6.65
N GLN A 7 5.95 -1.15 7.73
CA GLN A 7 6.33 0.25 8.05
C GLN A 7 7.27 0.84 7.02
N GLU A 8 8.29 0.09 6.61
CA GLU A 8 9.24 0.50 5.58
C GLU A 8 8.52 0.75 4.24
N HIS A 9 7.55 -0.10 3.87
CA HIS A 9 6.71 0.08 2.68
C HIS A 9 6.07 1.47 2.64
N VAL A 10 5.45 1.91 3.74
CA VAL A 10 4.81 3.23 3.81
C VAL A 10 5.82 4.35 3.56
N TYR A 11 6.99 4.30 4.19
CA TYR A 11 8.02 5.32 3.98
C TYR A 11 8.62 5.28 2.57
N LEU A 12 8.89 4.09 2.01
CA LEU A 12 9.40 3.94 0.66
C LEU A 12 8.38 4.41 -0.39
N ALA A 13 7.09 4.17 -0.17
CA ALA A 13 6.02 4.69 -1.02
C ALA A 13 5.95 6.22 -0.94
N GLY A 14 6.05 6.80 0.26
CA GLY A 14 6.13 8.25 0.44
C GLY A 14 7.32 8.87 -0.30
N ILE A 15 8.50 8.26 -0.23
CA ILE A 15 9.70 8.69 -0.96
C ILE A 15 9.47 8.60 -2.48
N ALA A 16 8.93 7.49 -2.99
CA ALA A 16 8.68 7.33 -4.42
C ALA A 16 7.70 8.37 -4.96
N ILE A 17 6.62 8.65 -4.21
CA ILE A 17 5.62 9.67 -4.54
C ILE A 17 6.23 11.08 -4.48
N GLU A 18 7.01 11.40 -3.46
CA GLU A 18 7.73 12.68 -3.37
C GLU A 18 8.64 12.90 -4.59
N GLN A 19 9.43 11.88 -4.96
CA GLN A 19 10.28 11.96 -6.14
C GLN A 19 9.48 12.13 -7.44
N ALA A 20 8.33 11.46 -7.57
CA ALA A 20 7.47 11.60 -8.74
C ALA A 20 6.91 13.03 -8.86
N VAL A 21 6.48 13.63 -7.74
CA VAL A 21 6.02 15.03 -7.70
C VAL A 21 7.16 16.00 -8.02
N GLU A 22 8.35 15.82 -7.44
CA GLU A 22 9.53 16.64 -7.74
C GLU A 22 9.97 16.57 -9.21
N ALA A 23 9.80 15.40 -9.84
CA ALA A 23 10.05 15.18 -11.26
C ALA A 23 8.94 15.70 -12.18
N GLY A 24 7.89 16.34 -11.66
CA GLY A 24 6.75 16.82 -12.44
C GLY A 24 5.92 15.68 -13.06
N GLY A 25 5.89 14.52 -12.41
CA GLY A 25 5.19 13.33 -12.87
C GLY A 25 5.98 12.45 -13.85
N ASP A 26 7.25 12.76 -14.12
CA ASP A 26 8.11 11.91 -14.95
C ASP A 26 8.53 10.64 -14.20
N LEU A 27 7.79 9.56 -14.42
CA LEU A 27 8.07 8.25 -13.80
C LEU A 27 9.37 7.61 -14.30
N GLU A 28 9.92 8.07 -15.42
CA GLU A 28 11.19 7.56 -15.97
C GLU A 28 12.40 8.33 -15.44
N ALA A 29 12.19 9.38 -14.64
CA ALA A 29 13.27 10.13 -14.02
C ALA A 29 14.14 9.19 -13.15
N PRO A 30 15.48 9.27 -13.23
CA PRO A 30 16.36 8.32 -12.54
C PRO A 30 16.14 8.19 -11.04
N ALA A 31 15.77 9.28 -10.36
CA ALA A 31 15.48 9.28 -8.94
C ALA A 31 14.16 8.55 -8.62
N VAL A 32 13.14 8.73 -9.45
CA VAL A 32 11.86 8.02 -9.34
C VAL A 32 12.07 6.52 -9.54
N GLN A 33 12.77 6.12 -10.61
CA GLN A 33 13.11 4.72 -10.88
C GLN A 33 13.89 4.08 -9.72
N ALA A 34 14.84 4.82 -9.13
CA ALA A 34 15.58 4.32 -7.96
C ALA A 34 14.68 4.13 -6.74
N ALA A 35 13.77 5.06 -6.45
CA ALA A 35 12.83 4.95 -5.34
C ALA A 35 11.83 3.80 -5.56
N VAL A 36 11.26 3.68 -6.76
CA VAL A 36 10.35 2.60 -7.15
C VAL A 36 11.04 1.24 -7.04
N ALA A 37 12.30 1.10 -7.47
CA ALA A 37 13.04 -0.14 -7.32
C ALA A 37 13.23 -0.57 -5.86
N ARG A 38 13.42 0.39 -4.94
CA ARG A 38 13.50 0.11 -3.49
C ARG A 38 12.15 -0.30 -2.92
N LEU A 39 11.08 0.38 -3.31
CA LEU A 39 9.71 0.03 -2.94
C LEU A 39 9.32 -1.38 -3.44
N ASP A 40 9.68 -1.71 -4.67
CA ASP A 40 9.41 -3.04 -5.23
C ASP A 40 10.21 -4.14 -4.53
N ALA A 41 11.48 -3.89 -4.19
CA ALA A 41 12.27 -4.84 -3.41
C ALA A 41 11.65 -5.13 -2.04
N ASN A 42 11.05 -4.13 -1.38
CA ASN A 42 10.28 -4.34 -0.15
C ASN A 42 8.99 -5.12 -0.42
N SER A 43 8.30 -4.85 -1.53
CA SER A 43 7.10 -5.59 -1.95
C SER A 43 7.38 -7.08 -2.18
N VAL A 44 8.51 -7.40 -2.83
CA VAL A 44 8.99 -8.79 -2.99
C VAL A 44 9.27 -9.43 -1.63
N ALA A 45 9.93 -8.73 -0.71
CA ALA A 45 10.19 -9.26 0.63
C ALA A 45 8.90 -9.50 1.43
N LEU A 46 7.86 -8.67 1.26
CA LEU A 46 6.54 -8.91 1.84
C LEU A 46 5.87 -10.16 1.24
N ALA A 47 5.94 -10.31 -0.08
CA ALA A 47 5.42 -11.48 -0.78
C ALA A 47 6.11 -12.77 -0.36
N ASP A 48 7.43 -12.74 -0.15
CA ASP A 48 8.19 -13.89 0.37
C ASP A 48 7.73 -14.28 1.78
N VAL A 49 7.41 -13.30 2.65
CA VAL A 49 6.86 -13.58 3.98
C VAL A 49 5.50 -14.26 3.88
N VAL A 50 4.59 -13.73 3.06
CA VAL A 50 3.26 -14.33 2.84
C VAL A 50 3.40 -15.73 2.26
N GLY A 51 4.20 -15.89 1.21
CA GLY A 51 4.44 -17.17 0.53
C GLY A 51 5.13 -18.21 1.41
N SER A 52 5.94 -17.79 2.38
CA SER A 52 6.57 -18.72 3.33
C SER A 52 5.58 -19.44 4.24
N VAL A 53 4.37 -18.91 4.42
CA VAL A 53 3.34 -19.50 5.28
C VAL A 53 2.15 -19.99 4.47
N ALA A 54 1.70 -19.22 3.47
CA ALA A 54 0.54 -19.54 2.65
C ALA A 54 0.87 -20.30 1.35
N GLY A 55 2.16 -20.54 1.06
CA GLY A 55 2.63 -21.21 -0.16
C GLY A 55 2.99 -20.25 -1.31
N PRO A 56 3.84 -20.69 -2.26
CA PRO A 56 4.43 -19.82 -3.28
C PRO A 56 3.40 -19.18 -4.22
N GLU A 57 2.33 -19.92 -4.59
CA GLU A 57 1.26 -19.39 -5.45
C GLU A 57 0.53 -18.21 -4.79
N ASN A 58 0.27 -18.30 -3.49
CA ASN A 58 -0.35 -17.22 -2.72
C ASN A 58 0.62 -16.03 -2.51
N GLY A 59 1.92 -16.28 -2.39
CA GLY A 59 2.93 -15.22 -2.39
C GLY A 59 2.95 -14.44 -3.70
N GLU A 60 2.87 -15.12 -4.84
CA GLU A 60 2.80 -14.49 -6.17
C GLU A 60 1.49 -13.72 -6.38
N ALA A 61 0.36 -14.30 -5.99
CA ALA A 61 -0.95 -13.63 -6.03
C ALA A 61 -0.97 -12.37 -5.17
N PHE A 62 -0.42 -12.45 -3.94
CA PHE A 62 -0.24 -11.29 -3.08
C PHE A 62 0.61 -10.21 -3.76
N LEU A 63 1.76 -10.57 -4.34
CA LEU A 63 2.65 -9.60 -5.00
C LEU A 63 1.94 -8.88 -6.15
N GLY A 64 1.14 -9.60 -6.94
CA GLY A 64 0.35 -9.04 -8.03
C GLY A 64 -0.67 -8.01 -7.54
N LEU A 65 -1.42 -8.33 -6.48
CA LEU A 65 -2.36 -7.39 -5.85
C LEU A 65 -1.63 -6.19 -5.21
N TRP A 66 -0.51 -6.46 -4.53
CA TRP A 66 0.29 -5.46 -3.83
C TRP A 66 0.95 -4.45 -4.77
N ARG A 67 1.34 -4.87 -5.98
CA ARG A 67 1.88 -3.93 -6.97
C ARG A 67 0.81 -3.03 -7.58
N GLN A 68 -0.41 -3.54 -7.75
CA GLN A 68 -1.53 -2.77 -8.30
C GLN A 68 -1.90 -1.59 -7.39
N HIS A 69 -2.01 -1.80 -6.07
CA HIS A 69 -2.41 -0.70 -5.18
C HIS A 69 -1.37 0.42 -5.11
N ILE A 70 -0.08 0.09 -5.27
CA ILE A 70 0.99 1.11 -5.39
C ILE A 70 0.72 1.98 -6.61
N GLY A 71 0.39 1.36 -7.75
CA GLY A 71 0.02 2.08 -8.97
C GLY A 71 -1.16 3.03 -8.75
N PHE A 72 -2.21 2.58 -8.06
CA PHE A 72 -3.39 3.44 -7.80
C PHE A 72 -3.06 4.66 -6.94
N PHE A 73 -2.12 4.56 -5.98
CA PHE A 73 -1.65 5.74 -5.24
C PHE A 73 -0.78 6.68 -6.09
N VAL A 74 -0.03 6.14 -7.06
CA VAL A 74 0.68 6.97 -8.06
C VAL A 74 -0.32 7.71 -8.94
N ASP A 75 -1.35 7.02 -9.44
CA ASP A 75 -2.41 7.63 -10.26
C ASP A 75 -3.15 8.74 -9.49
N TYR A 76 -3.51 8.48 -8.22
CA TYR A 76 -4.09 9.50 -7.34
C TYR A 76 -3.15 10.71 -7.18
N THR A 77 -1.86 10.47 -6.94
CA THR A 77 -0.84 11.52 -6.81
C THR A 77 -0.74 12.37 -8.06
N LEU A 78 -0.65 11.75 -9.23
CA LEU A 78 -0.55 12.46 -10.50
C LEU A 78 -1.83 13.24 -10.82
N GLY A 79 -3.00 12.67 -10.51
CA GLY A 79 -4.28 13.36 -10.62
C GLY A 79 -4.31 14.63 -9.76
N GLN A 80 -3.93 14.52 -8.49
CA GLN A 80 -3.84 15.67 -7.58
C GLN A 80 -2.81 16.71 -8.07
N ALA A 81 -1.63 16.28 -8.51
CA ALA A 81 -0.57 17.17 -8.97
C ALA A 81 -0.90 17.91 -10.29
N THR A 82 -1.85 17.40 -11.07
CA THR A 82 -2.25 17.96 -12.37
C THR A 82 -3.68 18.53 -12.39
N ASP A 83 -4.34 18.61 -11.24
CA ASP A 83 -5.74 19.02 -11.09
C ASP A 83 -6.73 18.19 -11.96
N ASP A 84 -6.40 16.92 -12.23
CA ASP A 84 -7.26 15.99 -12.99
C ASP A 84 -8.19 15.21 -12.04
N GLN A 85 -9.37 15.79 -11.78
CA GLN A 85 -10.38 15.17 -10.92
C GLN A 85 -10.86 13.80 -11.43
N ALA A 86 -10.87 13.58 -12.75
CA ALA A 86 -11.31 12.29 -13.28
C ALA A 86 -10.29 11.18 -12.97
N ALA A 87 -9.00 11.51 -13.05
CA ALA A 87 -7.94 10.59 -12.61
C ALA A 87 -8.00 10.32 -11.09
N VAL A 88 -8.27 11.35 -10.28
CA VAL A 88 -8.46 11.20 -8.83
C VAL A 88 -9.64 10.28 -8.51
N ASP A 89 -10.81 10.51 -9.11
CA ASP A 89 -12.01 9.70 -8.88
C ASP A 89 -11.82 8.24 -9.33
N GLN A 90 -11.12 8.04 -10.45
CA GLN A 90 -10.78 6.70 -10.95
C GLN A 90 -9.83 5.97 -9.98
N ALA A 91 -8.75 6.63 -9.54
CA ALA A 91 -7.81 6.05 -8.58
C ALA A 91 -8.47 5.68 -7.25
N LEU A 92 -9.41 6.49 -6.74
CA LEU A 92 -10.20 6.16 -5.56
C LEU A 92 -11.12 4.95 -5.79
N THR A 93 -11.70 4.83 -6.98
CA THR A 93 -12.51 3.66 -7.38
C THR A 93 -11.66 2.40 -7.43
N ASP A 94 -10.45 2.48 -7.98
CA ASP A 94 -9.52 1.36 -8.09
C ASP A 94 -8.96 0.94 -6.72
N LEU A 95 -8.69 1.90 -5.82
CA LEU A 95 -8.35 1.63 -4.43
C LEU A 95 -9.49 0.91 -3.69
N ALA A 96 -10.75 1.33 -3.90
CA ALA A 96 -11.91 0.62 -3.35
C ALA A 96 -12.01 -0.81 -3.90
N GLY A 97 -11.75 -1.01 -5.19
CA GLY A 97 -11.66 -2.34 -5.81
C GLY A 97 -10.55 -3.20 -5.20
N TYR A 98 -9.37 -2.62 -4.98
CA TYR A 98 -8.26 -3.29 -4.29
C TYR A 98 -8.64 -3.70 -2.87
N GLN A 99 -9.30 -2.86 -2.10
CA GLN A 99 -9.75 -3.19 -0.74
C GLN A 99 -10.63 -4.46 -0.74
N GLN A 100 -11.55 -4.57 -1.70
CA GLN A 100 -12.40 -5.75 -1.87
C GLN A 100 -11.57 -6.99 -2.25
N ALA A 101 -10.67 -6.86 -3.22
CA ALA A 101 -9.83 -7.97 -3.68
C ALA A 101 -8.88 -8.48 -2.58
N ALA A 102 -8.26 -7.55 -1.84
CA ALA A 102 -7.40 -7.88 -0.70
C ALA A 102 -8.21 -8.53 0.44
N GLY A 103 -9.39 -8.00 0.75
CA GLY A 103 -10.32 -8.59 1.72
C GLY A 103 -10.63 -10.05 1.41
N ALA A 104 -11.09 -10.32 0.19
CA ALA A 104 -11.39 -11.67 -0.28
C ALA A 104 -10.15 -12.58 -0.26
N PHE A 105 -9.01 -12.09 -0.74
CA PHE A 105 -7.76 -12.85 -0.76
C PHE A 105 -7.33 -13.29 0.64
N PHE A 106 -7.29 -12.37 1.61
CA PHE A 106 -6.87 -12.72 2.96
C PHE A 106 -7.90 -13.58 3.69
N GLU A 107 -9.19 -13.38 3.45
CA GLU A 107 -10.23 -14.28 3.99
C GLU A 107 -10.06 -15.71 3.46
N GLU A 108 -9.81 -15.87 2.16
CA GLU A 108 -9.59 -17.17 1.53
C GLU A 108 -8.35 -17.88 2.08
N ILE A 109 -7.17 -17.24 2.02
CA ILE A 109 -5.92 -17.91 2.43
C ILE A 109 -5.85 -18.16 3.94
N THR A 110 -6.69 -17.49 4.72
CA THR A 110 -6.77 -17.70 6.17
C THR A 110 -7.97 -18.54 6.60
N GLY A 111 -8.76 -19.07 5.67
CA GLY A 111 -9.94 -19.88 6.00
C GLY A 111 -10.98 -19.13 6.83
N GLY A 112 -11.06 -17.80 6.70
CA GLY A 112 -11.99 -16.94 7.43
C GLY A 112 -11.46 -16.36 8.75
N GLU A 113 -10.23 -16.69 9.18
CA GLU A 113 -9.63 -16.12 10.39
C GLU A 113 -9.37 -14.61 10.28
N ILE A 114 -9.21 -14.10 9.05
CA ILE A 114 -9.24 -12.67 8.74
C ILE A 114 -10.52 -12.40 7.93
N PRO A 115 -11.61 -11.93 8.57
CA PRO A 115 -12.84 -11.60 7.85
C PRO A 115 -12.60 -10.48 6.83
N ALA A 116 -13.13 -10.63 5.62
CA ALA A 116 -12.92 -9.65 4.55
C ALA A 116 -13.34 -8.22 4.97
N ASP A 117 -14.50 -8.08 5.61
CA ASP A 117 -15.03 -6.80 6.09
C ASP A 117 -14.10 -6.10 7.10
N ALA A 118 -13.46 -6.88 7.97
CA ALA A 118 -12.53 -6.35 8.97
C ALA A 118 -11.25 -5.82 8.30
N LEU A 119 -10.76 -6.51 7.28
CA LEU A 119 -9.61 -6.03 6.52
C LEU A 119 -9.96 -4.79 5.69
N ILE A 120 -11.12 -4.78 5.02
CA ILE A 120 -11.60 -3.63 4.24
C ILE A 120 -11.68 -2.38 5.11
N ALA A 121 -12.26 -2.48 6.32
CA ALA A 121 -12.36 -1.37 7.25
C ALA A 121 -10.98 -0.85 7.70
N SER A 122 -10.01 -1.74 7.92
CA SER A 122 -8.63 -1.36 8.24
C SER A 122 -7.94 -0.66 7.07
N LEU A 123 -8.14 -1.17 5.84
CA LEU A 123 -7.60 -0.56 4.63
C LEU A 123 -8.24 0.79 4.33
N ASP A 124 -9.51 1.00 4.66
CA ASP A 124 -10.20 2.29 4.47
C ASP A 124 -9.52 3.42 5.26
N VAL A 125 -9.22 3.15 6.54
CA VAL A 125 -8.45 4.08 7.39
C VAL A 125 -7.04 4.31 6.82
N HIS A 126 -6.40 3.25 6.30
CA HIS A 126 -5.07 3.34 5.71
C HIS A 126 -5.06 4.21 4.44
N VAL A 127 -5.99 3.94 3.51
CA VAL A 127 -6.17 4.71 2.27
C VAL A 127 -6.44 6.16 2.59
N SER A 128 -7.39 6.46 3.50
CA SER A 128 -7.70 7.83 3.91
C SER A 128 -6.49 8.57 4.49
N THR A 129 -5.64 7.89 5.27
CA THR A 129 -4.44 8.53 5.84
C THR A 129 -3.39 8.79 4.76
N LEU A 130 -3.26 7.89 3.78
CA LEU A 130 -2.31 8.04 2.67
C LEU A 130 -2.75 9.10 1.66
N THR A 131 -4.03 9.16 1.28
CA THR A 131 -4.53 10.23 0.41
C THR A 131 -4.37 11.59 1.07
N ALA A 132 -4.66 11.73 2.37
CA ALA A 132 -4.38 12.95 3.12
C ALA A 132 -2.88 13.29 3.22
N THR A 133 -1.99 12.29 3.13
CA THR A 133 -0.53 12.51 3.04
C THR A 133 -0.15 13.07 1.68
N ILE A 134 -0.72 12.50 0.61
CA ILE A 134 -0.49 12.92 -0.79
C ILE A 134 -1.03 14.33 -1.02
N ASP A 135 -2.24 14.63 -0.53
CA ASP A 135 -2.85 15.96 -0.64
C ASP A 135 -1.95 17.03 0.02
N ALA A 136 -1.45 16.72 1.23
CA ALA A 136 -0.52 17.61 1.92
C ALA A 136 0.79 17.78 1.15
N LEU A 137 1.35 16.71 0.58
CA LEU A 137 2.56 16.78 -0.24
C LEU A 137 2.37 17.69 -1.46
N VAL A 138 1.30 17.46 -2.24
CA VAL A 138 1.00 18.24 -3.46
C VAL A 138 0.74 19.71 -3.12
N ALA A 139 0.07 19.99 -1.99
CA ALA A 139 -0.15 21.35 -1.51
C ALA A 139 1.09 22.02 -0.89
N GLY A 140 2.19 21.31 -0.70
CA GLY A 140 3.38 21.79 0.01
C GLY A 140 3.15 22.03 1.51
N ASP A 141 2.19 21.32 2.11
CA ASP A 141 1.87 21.40 3.54
C ASP A 141 2.79 20.50 4.38
N THR A 142 3.35 21.08 5.45
CA THR A 142 4.12 20.39 6.49
C THR A 142 3.39 19.20 7.14
N ALA A 143 2.06 19.14 7.05
CA ALA A 143 1.25 18.01 7.51
C ALA A 143 1.68 16.67 6.89
N VAL A 144 2.33 16.68 5.71
CA VAL A 144 2.84 15.48 5.02
C VAL A 144 3.61 14.54 5.95
N PHE A 145 4.52 15.07 6.78
CA PHE A 145 5.35 14.24 7.67
C PHE A 145 4.55 13.66 8.84
N THR A 146 3.56 14.42 9.34
CA THR A 146 2.69 13.94 10.41
C THR A 146 1.78 12.82 9.90
N ASN A 147 1.19 12.99 8.73
CA ASN A 147 0.30 12.01 8.12
C ASN A 147 1.06 10.75 7.69
N LEU A 148 2.24 10.88 7.07
CA LEU A 148 3.08 9.75 6.69
C LEU A 148 3.50 8.92 7.91
N ARG A 149 3.90 9.58 9.00
CA ARG A 149 4.22 8.91 10.26
C ARG A 149 3.00 8.18 10.82
N ALA A 150 1.82 8.80 10.82
CA ALA A 150 0.58 8.17 11.29
C ALA A 150 0.24 6.92 10.45
N ALA A 151 0.32 7.01 9.12
CA ALA A 151 0.12 5.87 8.22
C ALA A 151 1.07 4.72 8.54
N ALA A 152 2.36 5.01 8.75
CA ALA A 152 3.34 4.01 9.13
C ALA A 152 3.05 3.40 10.52
N GLN A 153 2.59 4.22 11.49
CA GLN A 153 2.27 3.77 12.84
C GLN A 153 1.03 2.86 12.92
N HIS A 154 0.18 2.81 11.89
CA HIS A 154 -0.90 1.83 11.80
C HIS A 154 -0.40 0.43 11.41
N MET A 155 0.75 0.32 10.74
CA MET A 155 1.27 -0.94 10.20
C MET A 155 1.63 -2.03 11.23
N PRO A 156 2.10 -1.72 12.45
CA PRO A 156 2.27 -2.74 13.49
C PRO A 156 0.99 -3.50 13.84
N MET A 157 -0.16 -2.83 13.88
CA MET A 157 -1.46 -3.48 14.14
C MET A 157 -1.87 -4.38 12.97
N SER A 158 -1.73 -3.90 11.73
CA SER A 158 -1.98 -4.71 10.54
C SER A 158 -1.07 -5.93 10.45
N ALA A 159 0.22 -5.77 10.76
CA ALA A 159 1.19 -6.86 10.81
C ALA A 159 0.79 -7.93 11.83
N LEU A 160 0.36 -7.52 13.02
CA LEU A 160 -0.10 -8.44 14.06
C LEU A 160 -1.32 -9.23 13.57
N ALA A 161 -2.36 -8.54 13.07
CA ALA A 161 -3.57 -9.17 12.57
C ALA A 161 -3.28 -10.19 11.44
N LEU A 162 -2.48 -9.80 10.45
CA LEU A 162 -2.05 -10.68 9.37
C LEU A 162 -1.28 -11.89 9.89
N SER A 163 -0.28 -11.67 10.75
CA SER A 163 0.53 -12.76 11.29
C SER A 163 -0.30 -13.74 12.14
N THR A 164 -1.25 -13.26 12.93
CA THR A 164 -2.12 -14.11 13.76
C THR A 164 -3.09 -14.90 12.89
N GLY A 165 -3.78 -14.26 11.94
CA GLY A 165 -4.76 -14.94 11.09
C GLY A 165 -4.12 -15.98 10.17
N ILE A 166 -2.98 -15.65 9.57
CA ILE A 166 -2.25 -16.58 8.69
C ILE A 166 -1.72 -17.79 9.49
N VAL A 167 -1.18 -17.58 10.70
CA VAL A 167 -0.71 -18.70 11.55
C VAL A 167 -1.90 -19.58 11.98
N ALA A 168 -3.01 -18.98 12.42
CA ALA A 168 -4.20 -19.71 12.84
C ALA A 168 -4.74 -20.63 11.73
N ALA A 169 -4.69 -20.21 10.47
CA ALA A 169 -5.15 -21.00 9.32
C ALA A 169 -4.27 -22.20 8.97
N THR A 170 -3.01 -22.21 9.42
CA THR A 170 -2.03 -23.29 9.16
C THR A 170 -1.82 -24.22 10.36
N SER A 171 -2.57 -24.00 11.45
CA SER A 171 -2.52 -24.73 12.72
C SER A 171 -3.50 -25.91 12.75
#